data_AF-A0A819ZGI1-F1
#
_entry.id   AF-A0A819ZGI1-F1
#
_cell.length_a   1.000
_cell.length_b   1.000
_cell.length_c   1.000
_cell.angle_alpha   90.00
_cell.angle_beta   90.00
_cell.angle_gamma   90.00
#
_symmetry.space_group_name_H-M   'P 1'
#
loop_
_entity.id
_entity.type
_entity.pdbx_description
1 polymer ?
#
loop_
_entity_poly.entity_id
_entity_poly.type
_entity_poly.pdbx_seq_one_letter_code
_entity_poly.pdbx_strand_id
1 'polypeptide(L)'
;MMRKLAPTGIAAAEIGGMTIHSFLGEQRNSGKPRTIKPGDTKLENQWRLVEYLLIDEMSMVDLTLLGKLNRIMSAAKHVDPQIAFGGINVIFFGDYLQYRPVYDASLYTDFSQPSKNKSGQSRSEKEIQQRAARFLILQINCVIKLSQQMRTEDERYRELLERLRQGDSYRNEVRTQLNNKAAVHNAAQLGYQPMVCVAQDTCRGKLIEDAMLMKKLLELSDSKTERLPSLLPSVPGMPVILTQNLAIELGLINGINGVFRQLVYEADSVSTAALSNTFPNNTQYVHRPLYALIEIARSKIECNLETLQPKIVPIPLMEQTFRFDVTDILPKNKKPKSNQKAMLSIKRRALPLVPAYCITTHKSQGQTLSKAVIDLKLPNETEDIAAVYVPLSRLKCLIDVAILRPFDYNVLRIKPSKSQVAEIERLDKLYIDTQFRFSEYFQ
;
A
#
# COMPACT_ATOMS: atom_id res chain seq x y z
N MET A 1 -16.72 -23.57 5.01
CA MET A 1 -15.81 -22.97 4.00
C MET A 1 -14.91 -21.90 4.64
N MET A 2 -13.69 -21.69 4.12
CA MET A 2 -12.77 -20.63 4.59
C MET A 2 -12.72 -19.43 3.62
N ARG A 3 -12.73 -18.21 4.16
CA ARG A 3 -12.39 -16.96 3.45
C ARG A 3 -11.01 -16.45 3.87
N LYS A 4 -10.30 -15.79 2.96
CA LYS A 4 -8.96 -15.22 3.20
C LYS A 4 -8.94 -13.74 2.77
N LEU A 5 -8.56 -12.85 3.68
CA LEU A 5 -8.50 -11.41 3.47
C LEU A 5 -7.15 -10.84 3.91
N ALA A 6 -6.78 -9.69 3.36
CA ALA A 6 -5.66 -8.86 3.84
C ALA A 6 -5.97 -7.36 3.62
N PRO A 7 -5.32 -6.42 4.32
CA PRO A 7 -5.53 -4.99 4.11
C PRO A 7 -4.93 -4.46 2.79
N THR A 8 -3.91 -5.13 2.22
CA THR A 8 -3.24 -4.72 0.97
C THR A 8 -3.41 -5.75 -0.15
N GLY A 9 -3.26 -5.30 -1.40
CA GLY A 9 -3.33 -6.18 -2.56
C GLY A 9 -2.23 -7.24 -2.61
N ILE A 10 -1.00 -6.89 -2.21
CA ILE A 10 0.15 -7.79 -2.23
C ILE A 10 -0.08 -8.98 -1.29
N ALA A 11 -0.33 -8.70 -0.01
CA ALA A 11 -0.61 -9.73 1.00
C ALA A 11 -1.84 -10.57 0.62
N ALA A 12 -2.89 -9.94 0.09
CA ALA A 12 -4.07 -10.65 -0.39
C ALA A 12 -3.75 -11.64 -1.52
N ALA A 13 -2.87 -11.29 -2.48
CA ALA A 13 -2.45 -12.21 -3.53
C ALA A 13 -1.58 -13.35 -2.99
N GLU A 14 -0.72 -13.09 -2.00
CA GLU A 14 0.20 -14.09 -1.44
C GLU A 14 -0.54 -15.22 -0.71
N ILE A 15 -1.64 -14.92 -0.02
CA ILE A 15 -2.53 -15.95 0.57
C ILE A 15 -3.57 -16.52 -0.41
N GLY A 16 -3.63 -16.00 -1.65
CA GLY A 16 -4.67 -16.35 -2.64
C GLY A 16 -6.08 -15.86 -2.26
N GLY A 17 -6.17 -14.77 -1.50
CA GLY A 17 -7.39 -14.11 -1.04
C GLY A 17 -7.73 -12.83 -1.80
N MET A 18 -8.38 -11.88 -1.12
CA MET A 18 -8.70 -10.55 -1.66
C MET A 18 -8.55 -9.46 -0.58
N THR A 19 -8.54 -8.18 -0.98
CA THR A 19 -8.43 -7.11 0.04
C THR A 19 -9.71 -6.96 0.84
N ILE A 20 -9.62 -6.60 2.13
CA ILE A 20 -10.80 -6.34 2.97
C ILE A 20 -11.69 -5.27 2.32
N HIS A 21 -11.12 -4.20 1.78
CA HIS A 21 -11.87 -3.14 1.08
C HIS A 21 -12.63 -3.68 -0.16
N SER A 22 -11.98 -4.50 -0.97
CA SER A 22 -12.61 -5.18 -2.11
C SER A 22 -13.75 -6.09 -1.67
N PHE A 23 -13.56 -6.82 -0.57
CA PHE A 23 -14.55 -7.71 0.00
C PHE A 23 -15.80 -6.94 0.51
N LEU A 24 -15.61 -5.83 1.21
CA LEU A 24 -16.69 -4.97 1.69
C LEU A 24 -17.44 -4.26 0.54
N GLY A 25 -16.87 -4.23 -0.67
CA GLY A 25 -17.38 -3.49 -1.82
C GLY A 25 -17.12 -1.98 -1.75
N GLU A 26 -16.19 -1.54 -0.90
CA GLU A 26 -15.83 -0.13 -0.78
C GLU A 26 -14.74 0.22 -1.80
N GLN A 27 -15.13 0.82 -2.94
CA GLN A 27 -14.18 1.51 -3.80
C GLN A 27 -13.77 2.83 -3.14
N ARG A 28 -12.46 3.08 -2.99
CA ARG A 28 -11.89 4.28 -2.36
C ARG A 28 -12.43 5.61 -2.92
N ASN A 29 -12.90 5.62 -4.17
CA ASN A 29 -13.32 6.84 -4.88
C ASN A 29 -14.84 7.10 -4.85
N SER A 30 -15.70 6.21 -4.33
CA SER A 30 -17.15 6.39 -4.43
C SER A 30 -17.72 7.41 -3.42
N GLY A 31 -16.99 7.74 -2.35
CA GLY A 31 -17.39 8.69 -1.31
C GLY A 31 -18.62 8.29 -0.47
N LYS A 32 -19.32 7.22 -0.84
CA LYS A 32 -20.49 6.67 -0.16
C LYS A 32 -20.16 5.25 0.32
N PRO A 33 -20.22 4.96 1.64
CA PRO A 33 -20.06 3.59 2.13
C PRO A 33 -21.19 2.71 1.57
N ARG A 34 -20.92 1.41 1.38
CA ARG A 34 -21.95 0.47 0.93
C ARG A 34 -23.07 0.41 1.98
N THR A 35 -24.24 0.95 1.66
CA THR A 35 -25.42 0.84 2.51
C THR A 35 -25.92 -0.60 2.49
N ILE A 36 -25.55 -1.38 3.50
CA ILE A 36 -26.12 -2.71 3.73
C ILE A 36 -27.60 -2.50 4.07
N LYS A 37 -28.47 -3.11 3.27
CA LYS A 37 -29.90 -3.18 3.58
C LYS A 37 -30.17 -4.46 4.36
N PRO A 38 -31.10 -4.47 5.33
CA PRO A 38 -31.66 -5.72 5.85
C PRO A 38 -32.20 -6.55 4.67
N GLY A 39 -31.89 -7.85 4.62
CA GLY A 39 -32.28 -8.71 3.49
C GLY A 39 -31.41 -8.57 2.23
N ASP A 40 -30.12 -8.20 2.34
CA ASP A 40 -29.17 -8.30 1.22
C ASP A 40 -28.84 -9.78 0.96
N THR A 41 -29.76 -10.46 0.27
CA THR A 41 -29.67 -11.89 -0.05
C THR A 41 -28.40 -12.28 -0.80
N LYS A 42 -27.77 -11.34 -1.52
CA LYS A 42 -26.47 -11.56 -2.16
C LYS A 42 -25.35 -11.62 -1.12
N LEU A 43 -25.36 -10.73 -0.14
CA LEU A 43 -24.43 -10.74 0.99
C LEU A 43 -24.64 -11.98 1.88
N GLU A 44 -25.88 -12.30 2.22
CA GLU A 44 -26.25 -13.48 3.01
C GLU A 44 -25.75 -14.77 2.33
N ASN A 45 -26.04 -14.97 1.03
CA ASN A 45 -25.54 -16.13 0.29
C ASN A 45 -24.00 -16.17 0.18
N GLN A 46 -23.32 -15.02 0.09
CA GLN A 46 -21.85 -14.95 0.08
C GLN A 46 -21.20 -15.39 1.40
N TRP A 47 -21.90 -15.21 2.53
CA TRP A 47 -21.43 -15.54 3.88
C TRP A 47 -22.01 -16.85 4.44
N ARG A 48 -23.13 -17.35 3.90
CA ARG A 48 -23.90 -18.50 4.43
C ARG A 48 -23.00 -19.69 4.80
N LEU A 49 -22.17 -20.13 3.86
CA LEU A 49 -21.27 -21.30 4.01
C LEU A 49 -19.90 -20.98 4.62
N VAL A 50 -19.62 -19.73 4.97
CA VAL A 50 -18.33 -19.31 5.56
C VAL A 50 -18.35 -19.63 7.06
N GLU A 51 -17.36 -20.38 7.51
CA GLU A 51 -17.17 -20.86 8.89
C GLU A 51 -15.86 -20.34 9.50
N TYR A 52 -14.87 -20.09 8.63
CA TYR A 52 -13.56 -19.57 8.98
C TYR A 52 -13.24 -18.32 8.15
N LEU A 53 -12.68 -17.31 8.80
CA LEU A 53 -12.12 -16.13 8.18
C LEU A 53 -10.66 -15.96 8.59
N LEU A 54 -9.75 -16.03 7.62
CA LEU A 54 -8.35 -15.70 7.79
C LEU A 54 -8.14 -14.23 7.41
N ILE A 55 -7.51 -13.44 8.29
CA ILE A 55 -7.08 -12.07 8.01
C ILE A 55 -5.56 -12.00 8.21
N ASP A 56 -4.83 -11.76 7.12
CA ASP A 56 -3.38 -11.60 7.13
C ASP A 56 -2.95 -10.12 7.19
N GLU A 57 -1.70 -9.88 7.59
CA GLU A 57 -1.11 -8.56 7.85
C GLU A 57 -1.98 -7.66 8.76
N MET A 58 -2.49 -8.26 9.85
CA MET A 58 -3.46 -7.64 10.75
C MET A 58 -2.98 -6.31 11.37
N SER A 59 -1.67 -6.07 11.50
CA SER A 59 -1.12 -4.79 12.00
C SER A 59 -1.58 -3.57 11.20
N MET A 60 -1.78 -3.75 9.88
CA MET A 60 -2.21 -2.70 8.95
C MET A 60 -3.73 -2.47 8.92
N VAL A 61 -4.51 -3.25 9.68
CA VAL A 61 -5.98 -3.09 9.78
C VAL A 61 -6.32 -2.03 10.82
N ASP A 62 -7.13 -1.04 10.44
CA ASP A 62 -7.66 -0.05 11.38
C ASP A 62 -8.95 -0.50 12.08
N LEU A 63 -9.20 0.10 13.24
CA LEU A 63 -10.39 -0.18 14.04
C LEU A 63 -11.69 0.18 13.31
N THR A 64 -11.72 1.20 12.45
CA THR A 64 -12.93 1.52 11.67
C THR A 64 -13.23 0.42 10.66
N LEU A 65 -12.23 -0.06 9.92
CA LEU A 65 -12.32 -1.15 8.95
C LEU A 65 -12.74 -2.46 9.61
N LEU A 66 -12.18 -2.77 10.79
CA LEU A 66 -12.55 -3.95 11.57
C LEU A 66 -14.01 -3.87 12.07
N GLY A 67 -14.41 -2.73 12.63
CA GLY A 67 -15.79 -2.51 13.09
C GLY A 67 -16.82 -2.58 11.97
N LYS A 68 -16.48 -2.07 10.77
CA LYS A 68 -17.28 -2.27 9.55
C LYS A 68 -17.40 -3.76 9.20
N LEU A 69 -16.28 -4.48 9.13
CA LEU A 69 -16.25 -5.90 8.79
C LEU A 69 -17.12 -6.73 9.75
N ASN A 70 -17.01 -6.49 11.05
CA ASN A 70 -17.87 -7.09 12.08
C ASN A 70 -19.36 -6.86 11.77
N ARG A 71 -19.76 -5.60 11.55
CA ARG A 71 -21.16 -5.26 11.22
C ARG A 71 -21.67 -5.96 9.96
N ILE A 72 -20.82 -6.09 8.93
CA ILE A 72 -21.17 -6.79 7.68
C ILE A 72 -21.41 -8.29 7.97
N MET A 73 -20.52 -8.91 8.73
CA MET A 73 -20.60 -10.33 9.08
C MET A 73 -21.81 -10.65 9.94
N SER A 74 -22.04 -9.86 11.00
CA SER A 74 -23.21 -9.99 11.88
C SER A 74 -24.52 -9.83 11.11
N ALA A 75 -24.63 -8.82 10.23
CA ALA A 75 -25.80 -8.65 9.37
C ALA A 75 -26.01 -9.85 8.41
N ALA A 76 -24.95 -10.34 7.78
CA ALA A 76 -25.01 -11.44 6.81
C ALA A 76 -25.25 -12.83 7.41
N LYS A 77 -25.02 -12.98 8.73
CA LYS A 77 -25.31 -14.19 9.51
C LYS A 77 -26.60 -14.09 10.34
N HIS A 78 -27.26 -12.92 10.35
CA HIS A 78 -28.39 -12.59 11.23
C HIS A 78 -28.07 -12.77 12.73
N VAL A 79 -26.86 -12.37 13.12
CA VAL A 79 -26.32 -12.46 14.49
C VAL A 79 -26.17 -11.06 15.08
N ASP A 80 -26.31 -10.92 16.40
CA ASP A 80 -26.11 -9.64 17.10
C ASP A 80 -24.67 -9.11 16.87
N PRO A 81 -24.47 -7.83 16.51
CA PRO A 81 -23.14 -7.21 16.38
C PRO A 81 -22.23 -7.27 17.62
N GLN A 82 -22.77 -7.56 18.81
CA GLN A 82 -22.01 -7.83 20.04
C GLN A 82 -21.29 -9.19 20.01
N ILE A 83 -21.83 -10.16 19.27
CA ILE A 83 -21.16 -11.44 19.03
C ILE A 83 -20.14 -11.21 17.92
N ALA A 84 -18.85 -11.36 18.26
CA ALA A 84 -17.76 -11.09 17.34
C ALA A 84 -17.90 -11.83 16.02
N PHE A 85 -17.75 -11.07 14.94
CA PHE A 85 -17.69 -11.51 13.55
C PHE A 85 -18.90 -12.36 13.14
N GLY A 86 -20.07 -12.12 13.73
CA GLY A 86 -21.29 -12.88 13.44
C GLY A 86 -21.18 -14.37 13.77
N GLY A 87 -20.35 -14.73 14.77
CA GLY A 87 -20.11 -16.11 15.18
C GLY A 87 -19.18 -16.92 14.26
N ILE A 88 -18.51 -16.28 13.30
CA ILE A 88 -17.51 -16.92 12.44
C ILE A 88 -16.17 -17.05 13.19
N ASN A 89 -15.50 -18.20 13.04
CA ASN A 89 -14.15 -18.38 13.59
C ASN A 89 -13.16 -17.49 12.83
N VAL A 90 -12.52 -16.53 13.50
CA VAL A 90 -11.56 -15.63 12.87
C VAL A 90 -10.13 -15.96 13.31
N ILE A 91 -9.24 -16.12 12.32
CA ILE A 91 -7.82 -16.38 12.50
C ILE A 91 -7.05 -15.17 11.99
N PHE A 92 -6.35 -14.48 12.91
CA PHE A 92 -5.53 -13.34 12.57
C PHE A 92 -4.06 -13.75 12.40
N PHE A 93 -3.46 -13.34 11.29
CA PHE A 93 -2.02 -13.40 11.07
C PHE A 93 -1.47 -11.98 10.97
N GLY A 94 -0.29 -11.75 11.53
CA GLY A 94 0.37 -10.45 11.52
C GLY A 94 1.31 -10.30 12.70
N ASP A 95 2.10 -9.24 12.63
CA ASP A 95 3.08 -8.89 13.63
C ASP A 95 2.89 -7.42 13.99
N TYR A 96 2.61 -7.16 15.26
CA TYR A 96 2.30 -5.82 15.76
C TYR A 96 3.48 -4.85 15.71
N LEU A 97 4.68 -5.33 15.38
CA LEU A 97 5.88 -4.53 15.15
C LEU A 97 5.99 -4.01 13.70
N GLN A 98 5.16 -4.53 12.78
CA GLN A 98 5.08 -4.04 11.40
C GLN A 98 4.13 -2.82 11.31
N TYR A 99 3.97 -2.26 10.10
CA TYR A 99 3.26 -0.99 9.93
C TYR A 99 1.84 -1.04 10.52
N ARG A 100 1.53 0.00 11.32
CA ARG A 100 0.17 0.32 11.75
C ARG A 100 -0.64 0.95 10.61
N PRO A 101 -1.98 1.02 10.69
CA PRO A 101 -2.78 1.77 9.72
C PRO A 101 -2.35 3.25 9.58
N VAL A 102 -2.29 3.71 8.34
CA VAL A 102 -1.74 5.03 7.96
C VAL A 102 -2.65 6.20 8.33
N TYR A 103 -3.97 6.01 8.35
CA TYR A 103 -4.96 7.11 8.42
C TYR A 103 -5.94 7.02 9.59
N ASP A 104 -5.87 5.96 10.41
CA ASP A 104 -6.85 5.73 11.46
C ASP A 104 -6.28 4.95 12.67
N ALA A 105 -7.08 4.77 13.72
CA ALA A 105 -6.67 4.14 14.97
C ALA A 105 -6.24 2.67 14.77
N SER A 106 -5.07 2.32 15.29
CA SER A 106 -4.54 0.94 15.29
C SER A 106 -5.32 0.06 16.27
N LEU A 107 -5.24 -1.26 16.06
CA LEU A 107 -5.92 -2.28 16.87
C LEU A 107 -5.56 -2.25 18.37
N TYR A 108 -4.41 -1.68 18.69
CA TYR A 108 -3.86 -1.52 20.04
C TYR A 108 -4.05 -0.10 20.59
N THR A 109 -4.87 0.75 19.96
CA THR A 109 -5.15 2.10 20.47
C THR A 109 -5.72 2.04 21.88
N ASP A 110 -5.09 2.79 22.79
CA ASP A 110 -5.53 2.93 24.17
C ASP A 110 -6.59 4.04 24.28
N PHE A 111 -7.81 3.64 24.66
CA PHE A 111 -8.95 4.54 24.86
C PHE A 111 -9.25 4.80 26.36
N SER A 112 -8.34 4.39 27.26
CA SER A 112 -8.42 4.68 28.69
C SER A 112 -7.93 6.09 29.02
N GLN A 113 -6.91 6.59 28.30
CA GLN A 113 -6.42 7.94 28.48
C GLN A 113 -7.38 8.97 27.84
N PRO A 114 -7.64 10.10 28.51
CA PRO A 114 -8.41 11.18 27.92
C PRO A 114 -7.68 11.74 26.70
N SER A 115 -8.42 11.98 25.61
CA SER A 115 -7.88 12.70 24.45
C SER A 115 -7.26 14.02 24.91
N LYS A 116 -5.98 14.25 24.58
CA LYS A 116 -5.26 15.50 24.88
C LYS A 116 -5.97 16.75 24.36
N ASN A 117 -6.87 16.58 23.39
CA ASN A 117 -7.77 17.63 22.91
C ASN A 117 -9.22 17.33 23.33
N LYS A 118 -9.86 18.34 23.94
CA LYS A 118 -11.30 18.46 24.28
C LYS A 118 -11.77 17.87 25.62
N SER A 119 -11.54 18.63 26.69
CA SER A 119 -12.45 18.63 27.83
C SER A 119 -13.86 19.09 27.38
N GLY A 120 -14.88 18.27 27.63
CA GLY A 120 -16.29 18.69 27.55
C GLY A 120 -17.06 18.49 26.24
N GLN A 121 -16.50 17.87 25.20
CA GLN A 121 -17.31 17.42 24.04
C GLN A 121 -17.74 15.96 24.16
N SER A 122 -18.99 15.67 23.78
CA SER A 122 -19.48 14.29 23.63
C SER A 122 -18.61 13.51 22.65
N ARG A 123 -18.38 12.21 22.93
CA ARG A 123 -17.54 11.35 22.09
C ARG A 123 -18.07 11.33 20.67
N SER A 124 -17.17 11.45 19.69
CA SER A 124 -17.56 11.36 18.29
C SER A 124 -18.08 9.96 17.96
N GLU A 125 -19.04 9.85 17.04
CA GLU A 125 -19.56 8.55 16.58
C GLU A 125 -18.42 7.62 16.11
N LYS A 126 -17.40 8.19 15.46
CA LYS A 126 -16.20 7.48 15.03
C LYS A 126 -15.43 6.88 16.22
N GLU A 127 -15.22 7.63 17.30
CA GLU A 127 -14.56 7.12 18.50
C GLU A 127 -15.39 5.98 19.13
N ILE A 128 -16.73 6.11 19.18
CA ILE A 128 -17.61 5.07 19.70
C ILE A 128 -17.47 3.78 18.86
N GLN A 129 -17.47 3.88 17.53
CA GLN A 129 -17.27 2.75 16.62
C GLN A 129 -15.88 2.12 16.79
N GLN A 130 -14.82 2.93 16.96
CA GLN A 130 -13.46 2.42 17.19
C GLN A 130 -13.32 1.72 18.55
N ARG A 131 -13.94 2.24 19.61
CA ARG A 131 -13.99 1.58 20.93
C ARG A 131 -14.72 0.24 20.85
N ALA A 132 -15.85 0.18 20.15
CA ALA A 132 -16.58 -1.07 19.89
C ALA A 132 -15.71 -2.08 19.12
N ALA A 133 -14.98 -1.64 18.09
CA ALA A 133 -14.05 -2.49 17.36
C ALA A 133 -12.85 -2.96 18.21
N ARG A 134 -12.37 -2.14 19.17
CA ARG A 134 -11.30 -2.53 20.10
C ARG A 134 -11.74 -3.68 21.01
N PHE A 135 -13.01 -3.72 21.44
CA PHE A 135 -13.53 -4.86 22.20
C PHE A 135 -13.45 -6.18 21.42
N LEU A 136 -13.61 -6.17 20.09
CA LEU A 136 -13.45 -7.39 19.27
C LEU A 136 -12.02 -7.96 19.32
N ILE A 137 -11.00 -7.09 19.35
CA ILE A 137 -9.59 -7.50 19.49
C ILE A 137 -9.27 -8.00 20.90
N LEU A 138 -9.94 -7.43 21.92
CA LEU A 138 -9.82 -7.89 23.30
C LEU A 138 -10.50 -9.25 23.53
N GLN A 139 -11.40 -9.68 22.65
CA GLN A 139 -12.04 -11.02 22.66
C GLN A 139 -11.18 -12.14 22.02
N ILE A 140 -9.97 -11.84 21.51
CA ILE A 140 -9.01 -12.88 21.10
C ILE A 140 -8.71 -13.79 22.30
N ASN A 141 -8.99 -15.09 22.13
CA ASN A 141 -9.02 -16.10 23.19
C ASN A 141 -8.00 -17.24 23.00
N CYS A 142 -7.21 -17.17 21.94
CA CYS A 142 -6.18 -18.13 21.56
C CYS A 142 -5.08 -17.36 20.83
N VAL A 143 -3.82 -17.54 21.21
CA VAL A 143 -2.65 -16.93 20.57
C VAL A 143 -1.59 -18.00 20.39
N ILE A 144 -1.00 -18.06 19.20
CA ILE A 144 0.13 -18.95 18.88
C ILE A 144 1.28 -18.07 18.40
N LYS A 145 2.43 -18.14 19.07
CA LYS A 145 3.66 -17.44 18.65
C LYS A 145 4.55 -18.40 17.86
N LEU A 146 4.86 -18.04 16.62
CA LEU A 146 5.86 -18.74 15.82
C LEU A 146 7.25 -18.20 16.18
N SER A 147 8.06 -19.02 16.84
CA SER A 147 9.42 -18.66 17.28
C SER A 147 10.49 -18.89 16.20
N GLN A 148 10.28 -19.87 15.31
CA GLN A 148 11.25 -20.22 14.27
C GLN A 148 11.12 -19.31 13.04
N GLN A 149 12.10 -18.42 12.84
CA GLN A 149 12.16 -17.54 11.67
C GLN A 149 12.69 -18.29 10.44
N MET A 150 11.78 -18.87 9.65
CA MET A 150 12.11 -19.65 8.44
C MET A 150 12.69 -18.81 7.27
N ARG A 151 12.69 -17.48 7.36
CA ARG A 151 13.29 -16.60 6.35
C ARG A 151 14.80 -16.41 6.52
N THR A 152 15.32 -16.48 7.75
CA THR A 152 16.66 -15.97 8.11
C THR A 152 17.62 -17.10 8.45
N GLU A 153 18.56 -17.37 7.53
CA GLU A 153 19.54 -18.47 7.65
C GLU A 153 20.75 -18.10 8.55
N ASP A 154 21.01 -16.81 8.76
CA ASP A 154 22.13 -16.29 9.56
C ASP A 154 21.71 -15.99 11.02
N GLU A 155 22.34 -16.66 11.98
CA GLU A 155 22.09 -16.50 13.44
C GLU A 155 22.38 -15.07 13.94
N ARG A 156 23.49 -14.46 13.51
CA ARG A 156 23.86 -13.11 13.95
C ARG A 156 22.93 -12.07 13.35
N TYR A 157 22.45 -12.31 12.13
CA TYR A 157 21.43 -11.46 11.52
C TYR A 157 20.07 -11.64 12.20
N ARG A 158 19.73 -12.85 12.67
CA ARG A 158 18.53 -13.12 13.48
C ARG A 158 18.59 -12.38 14.83
N GLU A 159 19.70 -12.46 15.55
CA GLU A 159 19.93 -11.65 16.76
C GLU A 159 19.82 -10.15 16.50
N LEU A 160 20.36 -9.66 15.37
CA LEU A 160 20.21 -8.27 14.97
C LEU A 160 18.74 -7.92 14.72
N LEU A 161 17.97 -8.74 14.00
CA LEU A 161 16.55 -8.50 13.73
C LEU A 161 15.69 -8.56 15.00
N GLU A 162 16.00 -9.43 15.95
CA GLU A 162 15.37 -9.46 17.29
C GLU A 162 15.69 -8.19 18.09
N ARG A 163 16.93 -7.70 18.03
CA ARG A 163 17.34 -6.42 18.67
C ARG A 163 16.75 -5.19 17.97
N LEU A 164 16.46 -5.29 16.67
CA LEU A 164 15.83 -4.26 15.84
C LEU A 164 14.30 -4.31 15.83
N ARG A 165 13.67 -5.03 16.77
CA ARG A 165 12.22 -5.01 17.01
C ARG A 165 11.71 -3.64 17.54
N GLN A 166 12.24 -2.49 17.06
CA GLN A 166 11.99 -1.09 17.48
C GLN A 166 12.44 -0.02 16.37
N GLY A 167 11.57 0.69 15.55
CA GLY A 167 11.86 1.94 14.71
C GLY A 167 11.20 2.28 13.29
N ASP A 168 10.33 3.33 13.09
CA ASP A 168 9.44 3.67 11.89
C ASP A 168 9.89 4.79 10.91
N SER A 169 9.01 5.23 9.98
CA SER A 169 9.30 5.34 8.56
C SER A 169 8.49 6.36 7.77
N TYR A 170 9.20 7.11 6.93
CA TYR A 170 8.61 7.69 5.72
C TYR A 170 9.65 8.16 4.69
N ARG A 171 9.38 7.99 3.37
CA ARG A 171 9.35 9.06 2.33
C ARG A 171 9.19 8.53 0.89
N ASN A 172 8.36 9.20 0.09
CA ASN A 172 7.98 8.75 -1.28
C ASN A 172 8.69 9.48 -2.45
N GLU A 173 9.24 10.68 -2.28
CA GLU A 173 9.74 11.49 -3.41
C GLU A 173 11.11 11.00 -3.92
N VAL A 174 11.99 10.59 -3.00
CA VAL A 174 13.30 9.98 -3.31
C VAL A 174 13.13 8.71 -4.14
N ARG A 175 12.11 7.89 -3.81
CA ARG A 175 11.74 6.67 -4.54
C ARG A 175 11.54 6.94 -6.04
N THR A 176 10.82 8.00 -6.41
CA THR A 176 10.56 8.34 -7.81
C THR A 176 11.83 8.77 -8.54
N GLN A 177 12.69 9.57 -7.90
CA GLN A 177 13.96 9.98 -8.49
C GLN A 177 14.93 8.82 -8.69
N LEU A 178 15.08 7.94 -7.69
CA LEU A 178 15.93 6.74 -7.79
C LEU A 178 15.44 5.79 -8.88
N ASN A 179 14.13 5.56 -8.97
CA ASN A 179 13.53 4.73 -10.02
C ASN A 179 13.78 5.28 -11.42
N ASN A 180 13.60 6.59 -11.63
CA ASN A 180 13.85 7.21 -12.94
C ASN A 180 15.33 7.12 -13.33
N LYS A 181 16.26 7.35 -12.39
CA LYS A 181 17.70 7.19 -12.63
C LYS A 181 18.08 5.73 -12.94
N ALA A 182 17.54 4.77 -12.19
CA ALA A 182 17.77 3.35 -12.44
C ALA A 182 17.21 2.90 -13.80
N ALA A 183 16.05 3.41 -14.21
CA ALA A 183 15.48 3.15 -15.54
C ALA A 183 16.37 3.70 -16.66
N VAL A 184 16.85 4.94 -16.54
CA VAL A 184 17.78 5.56 -17.50
C VAL A 184 19.10 4.78 -17.59
N HIS A 185 19.65 4.37 -16.44
CA HIS A 185 20.87 3.55 -16.40
C HIS A 185 20.68 2.19 -17.08
N ASN A 186 19.58 1.49 -16.80
CA ASN A 186 19.27 0.21 -17.45
C ASN A 186 19.06 0.37 -18.97
N ALA A 187 18.36 1.42 -19.41
CA ALA A 187 18.22 1.72 -20.84
C ALA A 187 19.58 1.90 -21.52
N ALA A 188 20.50 2.65 -20.90
CA ALA A 188 21.85 2.85 -21.41
C ALA A 188 22.68 1.54 -21.45
N GLN A 189 22.60 0.70 -20.41
CA GLN A 189 23.28 -0.61 -20.38
C GLN A 189 22.76 -1.57 -21.45
N LEU A 190 21.47 -1.50 -21.78
CA LEU A 190 20.83 -2.32 -22.82
C LEU A 190 20.92 -1.71 -24.23
N GLY A 191 21.56 -0.54 -24.39
CA GLY A 191 21.67 0.15 -25.68
C GLY A 191 20.36 0.78 -26.20
N TYR A 192 19.32 0.91 -25.36
CA TYR A 192 18.05 1.52 -25.75
C TYR A 192 18.09 3.05 -25.61
N GLN A 193 17.50 3.74 -26.60
CA GLN A 193 17.20 5.17 -26.46
C GLN A 193 16.16 5.37 -25.34
N PRO A 194 16.37 6.29 -24.38
CA PRO A 194 15.41 6.53 -23.31
C PRO A 194 14.06 7.00 -23.87
N MET A 195 12.99 6.29 -23.52
CA MET A 195 11.61 6.66 -23.84
C MET A 195 10.80 6.89 -22.58
N VAL A 196 9.99 7.94 -22.54
CA VAL A 196 9.17 8.33 -21.39
C VAL A 196 7.74 8.60 -21.84
N CYS A 197 6.81 7.81 -21.29
CA CYS A 197 5.38 8.05 -21.44
C CYS A 197 4.97 9.24 -20.56
N VAL A 198 4.28 10.22 -21.16
CA VAL A 198 3.82 11.45 -20.49
C VAL A 198 2.35 11.34 -20.12
N ALA A 199 1.98 11.77 -18.92
CA ALA A 199 0.58 11.84 -18.50
C ALA A 199 -0.19 12.96 -19.22
N GLN A 200 -1.45 12.72 -19.55
CA GLN A 200 -2.34 13.70 -20.15
C GLN A 200 -3.18 14.36 -19.05
N ASP A 201 -2.87 15.62 -18.70
CA ASP A 201 -3.59 16.37 -17.68
C ASP A 201 -4.63 17.33 -18.29
N THR A 202 -5.86 17.25 -17.80
CA THR A 202 -6.99 18.09 -18.24
C THR A 202 -7.60 18.85 -17.06
N CYS A 203 -8.11 20.06 -17.33
CA CYS A 203 -8.86 20.88 -16.39
C CYS A 203 -10.17 21.32 -17.05
N ARG A 204 -11.31 21.08 -16.38
CA ARG A 204 -12.66 21.36 -16.93
C ARG A 204 -12.89 20.77 -18.34
N GLY A 205 -12.35 19.59 -18.61
CA GLY A 205 -12.49 18.88 -19.89
C GLY A 205 -11.57 19.36 -21.02
N LYS A 206 -10.72 20.38 -20.80
CA LYS A 206 -9.71 20.83 -21.77
C LYS A 206 -8.32 20.38 -21.35
N LEU A 207 -7.46 20.08 -22.32
CA LEU A 207 -6.03 19.81 -22.07
C LEU A 207 -5.38 21.06 -21.44
N ILE A 208 -4.40 20.85 -20.57
CA ILE A 208 -3.65 21.94 -19.95
C ILE A 208 -2.50 22.33 -20.87
N GLU A 209 -2.58 23.52 -21.46
CA GLU A 209 -1.55 24.08 -22.35
C GLU A 209 -0.64 25.10 -21.64
N ASP A 210 -0.99 25.55 -20.43
CA ASP A 210 -0.17 26.48 -19.65
C ASP A 210 1.13 25.79 -19.20
N ALA A 211 2.25 26.26 -19.75
CA ALA A 211 3.56 25.64 -19.54
C ALA A 211 4.02 25.66 -18.07
N MET A 212 3.63 26.66 -17.29
CA MET A 212 4.03 26.77 -15.88
C MET A 212 3.24 25.79 -15.00
N LEU A 213 1.94 25.64 -15.29
CA LEU A 213 1.07 24.64 -14.66
C LEU A 213 1.48 23.23 -15.07
N MET A 214 1.72 22.96 -16.36
CA MET A 214 2.22 21.67 -16.86
C MET A 214 3.51 21.28 -16.12
N LYS A 215 4.51 22.17 -16.07
CA LYS A 215 5.77 21.88 -15.38
C LYS A 215 5.57 21.47 -13.92
N LYS A 216 4.76 22.21 -13.15
CA LYS A 216 4.47 21.84 -11.75
C LYS A 216 3.71 20.52 -11.63
N LEU A 217 2.80 20.22 -12.56
CA LEU A 217 2.07 18.93 -12.57
C LEU A 217 2.98 17.74 -12.94
N LEU A 218 3.99 17.96 -13.78
CA LEU A 218 5.02 16.98 -14.11
C LEU A 218 5.93 16.67 -12.90
N GLU A 219 6.26 17.69 -12.10
CA GLU A 219 7.06 17.57 -10.87
C GLU A 219 6.34 16.87 -9.70
N LEU A 220 5.02 16.65 -9.78
CA LEU A 220 4.29 15.91 -8.74
C LEU A 220 4.67 14.43 -8.68
N SER A 221 4.86 13.92 -7.45
CA SER A 221 4.94 12.49 -7.19
C SER A 221 3.59 11.81 -7.43
N ASP A 222 3.63 10.53 -7.82
CA ASP A 222 2.47 9.68 -8.01
C ASP A 222 1.53 9.66 -6.78
N SER A 223 2.09 9.75 -5.57
CA SER A 223 1.33 9.84 -4.32
C SER A 223 0.45 11.09 -4.19
N LYS A 224 0.71 12.17 -4.95
CA LYS A 224 -0.08 13.42 -4.97
C LYS A 224 -1.11 13.44 -6.11
N THR A 225 -1.12 12.43 -6.96
CA THR A 225 -1.86 12.38 -8.23
C THR A 225 -2.62 11.05 -8.38
N GLU A 226 -3.22 10.59 -7.27
CA GLU A 226 -3.96 9.32 -7.17
C GLU A 226 -3.21 8.10 -7.74
N ARG A 227 -1.90 8.05 -7.49
CA ARG A 227 -0.99 6.96 -7.89
C ARG A 227 -0.81 6.82 -9.40
N LEU A 228 -1.12 7.85 -10.18
CA LEU A 228 -0.79 7.95 -11.61
C LEU A 228 0.43 8.86 -11.80
N PRO A 229 1.62 8.32 -12.19
CA PRO A 229 2.81 9.14 -12.36
C PRO A 229 2.66 10.09 -13.54
N SER A 230 3.35 11.24 -13.46
CA SER A 230 3.37 12.24 -14.53
C SER A 230 4.26 11.83 -15.71
N LEU A 231 5.33 11.09 -15.41
CA LEU A 231 6.34 10.61 -16.35
C LEU A 231 6.66 9.16 -15.99
N LEU A 232 6.53 8.25 -16.95
CA LEU A 232 6.82 6.82 -16.81
C LEU A 232 7.92 6.41 -17.80
N PRO A 233 9.15 6.12 -17.32
CA PRO A 233 10.17 5.49 -18.16
C PRO A 233 9.63 4.21 -18.81
N SER A 234 9.90 4.00 -20.08
CA SER A 234 9.39 2.88 -20.88
C SER A 234 10.57 2.07 -21.40
N VAL A 235 11.11 1.18 -20.55
CA VAL A 235 12.35 0.44 -20.81
C VAL A 235 12.05 -1.06 -20.76
N PRO A 236 12.28 -1.83 -21.84
CA PRO A 236 12.11 -3.28 -21.83
C PRO A 236 12.93 -3.95 -20.73
N GLY A 237 12.34 -4.92 -20.02
CA GLY A 237 12.96 -5.60 -18.88
C GLY A 237 12.89 -4.85 -17.55
N MET A 238 12.36 -3.61 -17.52
CA MET A 238 12.23 -2.84 -16.27
C MET A 238 11.19 -3.45 -15.32
N PRO A 239 11.50 -3.65 -14.03
CA PRO A 239 10.50 -4.03 -13.03
C PRO A 239 9.52 -2.88 -12.81
N VAL A 240 8.23 -3.21 -12.77
CA VAL A 240 7.12 -2.27 -12.54
C VAL A 240 6.15 -2.77 -11.48
N ILE A 241 5.43 -1.85 -10.84
CA ILE A 241 4.31 -2.13 -9.95
C ILE A 241 3.04 -1.51 -10.55
N LEU A 242 1.96 -2.30 -10.60
CA LEU A 242 0.62 -1.81 -10.90
C LEU A 242 0.10 -0.96 -9.73
N THR A 243 -0.33 0.28 -10.01
CA THR A 243 -0.76 1.23 -8.98
C THR A 243 -2.26 1.28 -8.74
N GLN A 244 -3.05 0.52 -9.51
CA GLN A 244 -4.51 0.48 -9.45
C GLN A 244 -5.03 -0.97 -9.54
N ASN A 245 -6.30 -1.17 -9.19
CA ASN A 245 -6.99 -2.45 -9.41
C ASN A 245 -7.64 -2.41 -10.80
N LEU A 246 -7.24 -3.31 -11.70
CA LEU A 246 -7.83 -3.45 -13.04
C LEU A 246 -8.82 -4.61 -13.09
N ALA A 247 -8.37 -5.80 -12.70
CA ALA A 247 -9.18 -7.02 -12.70
C ALA A 247 -8.74 -7.92 -11.54
N ILE A 248 -9.43 -7.81 -10.41
CA ILE A 248 -9.08 -8.52 -9.16
C ILE A 248 -9.12 -10.04 -9.37
N GLU A 249 -10.11 -10.53 -10.11
CA GLU A 249 -10.32 -11.95 -10.41
C GLU A 249 -9.15 -12.57 -11.19
N LEU A 250 -8.52 -11.78 -12.08
CA LEU A 250 -7.35 -12.15 -12.87
C LEU A 250 -6.01 -11.91 -12.14
N GLY A 251 -6.06 -11.36 -10.92
CA GLY A 251 -4.87 -10.98 -10.14
C GLY A 251 -4.27 -9.60 -10.48
N LEU A 252 -4.91 -8.82 -11.36
CA LEU A 252 -4.43 -7.49 -11.77
C LEU A 252 -4.81 -6.42 -10.73
N ILE A 253 -4.03 -6.35 -9.65
CA ILE A 253 -4.32 -5.56 -8.45
C ILE A 253 -3.19 -4.61 -8.03
N ASN A 254 -3.54 -3.57 -7.27
CA ASN A 254 -2.61 -2.57 -6.76
C ASN A 254 -1.49 -3.21 -5.92
N GLY A 255 -0.26 -3.09 -6.39
CA GLY A 255 0.93 -3.65 -5.78
C GLY A 255 1.50 -4.88 -6.48
N ILE A 256 0.82 -5.48 -7.46
CA ILE A 256 1.39 -6.61 -8.19
C ILE A 256 2.63 -6.16 -8.99
N ASN A 257 3.72 -6.91 -8.83
CA ASN A 257 4.96 -6.73 -9.57
C ASN A 257 4.81 -7.34 -10.99
N GLY A 258 5.42 -6.71 -11.98
CA GLY A 258 5.54 -7.21 -13.34
C GLY A 258 6.82 -6.70 -14.02
N VAL A 259 7.07 -7.18 -15.23
CA VAL A 259 8.20 -6.75 -16.07
C VAL A 259 7.65 -6.00 -17.28
N PHE A 260 8.13 -4.78 -17.49
CA PHE A 260 7.77 -3.97 -18.65
C PHE A 260 8.33 -4.61 -19.92
N ARG A 261 7.49 -4.89 -20.92
CA ARG A 261 7.91 -5.45 -22.20
C ARG A 261 7.88 -4.41 -23.31
N GLN A 262 6.77 -3.68 -23.50
CA GLN A 262 6.63 -2.72 -24.60
C GLN A 262 5.63 -1.61 -24.28
N LEU A 263 5.89 -0.39 -24.80
CA LEU A 263 4.88 0.67 -24.91
C LEU A 263 4.24 0.61 -26.30
N VAL A 264 2.91 0.70 -26.37
CA VAL A 264 2.19 0.88 -27.63
C VAL A 264 1.57 2.28 -27.64
N TYR A 265 1.81 3.05 -28.70
CA TYR A 265 1.53 4.47 -28.78
C TYR A 265 1.37 4.94 -30.23
N GLU A 266 0.80 6.13 -30.41
CA GLU A 266 0.65 6.77 -31.73
C GLU A 266 1.98 7.43 -32.13
N ALA A 267 2.56 7.04 -33.26
CA ALA A 267 3.94 7.38 -33.65
C ALA A 267 4.16 8.89 -33.87
N ASP A 268 3.13 9.61 -34.27
CA ASP A 268 3.07 11.07 -34.43
C ASP A 268 2.92 11.83 -33.09
N SER A 269 2.98 11.13 -31.96
CA SER A 269 2.92 11.71 -30.61
C SER A 269 4.26 11.79 -29.88
N VAL A 270 5.37 11.52 -30.58
CA VAL A 270 6.72 11.55 -30.03
C VAL A 270 7.33 12.95 -30.13
N SER A 271 7.87 13.46 -29.04
CA SER A 271 8.61 14.73 -28.95
C SER A 271 9.99 14.50 -28.34
N THR A 272 10.99 15.29 -28.75
CA THR A 272 12.33 15.35 -28.12
C THR A 272 12.51 16.59 -27.24
N ALA A 273 11.49 17.42 -27.08
CA ALA A 273 11.55 18.59 -26.20
C ALA A 273 11.67 18.15 -24.74
N ALA A 274 12.73 18.57 -24.05
CA ALA A 274 13.04 18.14 -22.69
C ALA A 274 11.96 18.60 -21.68
N LEU A 275 11.21 17.66 -21.11
CA LEU A 275 10.17 17.93 -20.11
C LEU A 275 10.67 17.84 -18.66
N SER A 276 11.85 17.23 -18.43
CA SER A 276 12.43 17.09 -17.09
C SER A 276 13.94 16.88 -17.13
N ASN A 277 14.66 17.59 -16.26
CA ASN A 277 16.11 17.46 -16.06
C ASN A 277 16.52 16.08 -15.46
N THR A 278 15.56 15.19 -15.21
CA THR A 278 15.82 13.82 -14.72
C THR A 278 16.28 12.89 -15.85
N PHE A 279 15.93 13.21 -17.10
CA PHE A 279 16.15 12.37 -18.26
C PHE A 279 17.20 12.98 -19.20
N PRO A 280 18.00 12.16 -19.92
CA PRO A 280 19.00 12.67 -20.87
C PRO A 280 18.39 13.48 -22.02
N ASN A 281 19.17 14.37 -22.64
CA ASN A 281 18.70 15.25 -23.72
C ASN A 281 18.20 14.51 -24.98
N ASN A 282 18.60 13.26 -25.19
CA ASN A 282 18.14 12.42 -26.31
C ASN A 282 16.87 11.60 -25.99
N THR A 283 16.16 11.91 -24.90
CA THR A 283 14.94 11.20 -24.48
C THR A 283 13.77 11.50 -25.41
N GLN A 284 13.06 10.45 -25.81
CA GLN A 284 11.79 10.54 -26.53
C GLN A 284 10.62 10.58 -25.54
N TYR A 285 9.79 11.61 -25.62
CA TYR A 285 8.59 11.80 -24.83
C TYR A 285 7.35 11.43 -25.64
N VAL A 286 6.57 10.48 -25.15
CA VAL A 286 5.39 9.94 -25.82
C VAL A 286 4.12 10.54 -25.21
N HIS A 287 3.38 11.33 -26.00
CA HIS A 287 2.22 12.09 -25.54
C HIS A 287 0.87 11.38 -25.77
N ARG A 288 0.78 10.40 -26.69
CA ARG A 288 -0.44 9.58 -26.93
C ARG A 288 -0.12 8.07 -26.83
N PRO A 289 0.15 7.57 -25.61
CA PRO A 289 0.18 6.13 -25.34
C PRO A 289 -1.22 5.51 -25.48
N LEU A 290 -1.27 4.25 -25.92
CA LEU A 290 -2.49 3.46 -26.06
C LEU A 290 -2.61 2.41 -24.93
N TYR A 291 -1.53 1.65 -24.70
CA TYR A 291 -1.40 0.69 -23.61
C TYR A 291 0.08 0.28 -23.43
N ALA A 292 0.40 -0.42 -22.34
CA ALA A 292 1.71 -1.06 -22.16
C ALA A 292 1.55 -2.58 -22.00
N LEU A 293 2.43 -3.35 -22.63
CA LEU A 293 2.51 -4.80 -22.46
C LEU A 293 3.41 -5.11 -21.26
N ILE A 294 2.82 -5.69 -20.21
CA ILE A 294 3.51 -6.04 -18.96
C ILE A 294 3.41 -7.56 -18.74
N GLU A 295 4.54 -8.21 -18.50
CA GLU A 295 4.55 -9.60 -18.07
C GLU A 295 4.30 -9.69 -16.56
N ILE A 296 3.29 -10.46 -16.16
CA ILE A 296 2.88 -10.60 -14.76
C ILE A 296 2.86 -12.10 -14.40
N ALA A 297 4.00 -12.58 -13.88
CA ALA A 297 4.26 -13.99 -13.60
C ALA A 297 3.22 -14.66 -12.67
N ARG A 298 2.60 -13.87 -11.77
CA ARG A 298 1.56 -14.26 -10.79
C ARG A 298 0.12 -14.00 -11.28
N SER A 299 -0.10 -13.54 -12.51
CA SER A 299 -1.46 -13.35 -13.05
C SER A 299 -2.13 -14.71 -13.28
N LYS A 300 -3.46 -14.76 -13.13
CA LYS A 300 -4.28 -15.94 -13.45
C LYS A 300 -4.69 -15.98 -14.93
N ILE A 301 -3.96 -15.25 -15.77
CA ILE A 301 -4.25 -15.11 -17.20
C ILE A 301 -3.45 -16.21 -17.91
N GLU A 302 -4.10 -17.37 -18.04
CA GLU A 302 -3.64 -18.51 -18.84
C GLU A 302 -3.95 -18.31 -20.34
N CYS A 303 -4.64 -17.22 -20.69
CA CYS A 303 -5.11 -16.93 -22.03
C CYS A 303 -3.97 -16.73 -23.03
N ASN A 304 -3.81 -17.67 -23.95
CA ASN A 304 -3.22 -17.39 -25.26
C ASN A 304 -4.22 -16.50 -26.04
N LEU A 305 -4.16 -15.19 -25.83
CA LEU A 305 -4.59 -14.27 -26.89
C LEU A 305 -3.74 -14.60 -28.12
N GLU A 306 -4.34 -14.76 -29.30
CA GLU A 306 -3.74 -15.50 -30.45
C GLU A 306 -2.38 -14.98 -30.94
N THR A 307 -1.96 -13.80 -30.51
CA THR A 307 -0.68 -13.14 -30.86
C THR A 307 0.21 -12.78 -29.66
N LEU A 308 -0.20 -13.09 -28.42
CA LEU A 308 0.52 -12.72 -27.19
C LEU A 308 1.03 -13.96 -26.45
N GLN A 309 2.28 -13.89 -25.99
CA GLN A 309 2.87 -14.93 -25.15
C GLN A 309 2.13 -15.02 -23.80
N PRO A 310 2.08 -16.22 -23.18
CA PRO A 310 1.46 -16.41 -21.87
C PRO A 310 1.94 -15.37 -20.84
N LYS A 311 1.01 -14.92 -19.98
CA LYS A 311 1.27 -13.97 -18.89
C LYS A 311 1.67 -12.54 -19.31
N ILE A 312 1.72 -12.21 -20.60
CA ILE A 312 1.80 -10.81 -21.07
C ILE A 312 0.41 -10.21 -21.09
N VAL A 313 0.25 -9.08 -20.40
CA VAL A 313 -1.04 -8.42 -20.16
C VAL A 313 -1.00 -7.00 -20.74
N PRO A 314 -1.97 -6.60 -21.59
CA PRO A 314 -2.12 -5.21 -21.99
C PRO A 314 -2.72 -4.39 -20.83
N ILE A 315 -1.93 -3.42 -20.34
CA ILE A 315 -2.32 -2.49 -19.29
C ILE A 315 -2.80 -1.19 -19.94
N PRO A 316 -4.11 -0.86 -19.89
CA PRO A 316 -4.66 0.35 -20.47
C PRO A 316 -4.35 1.59 -19.61
N LEU A 317 -4.55 2.77 -20.19
CA LEU A 317 -4.56 4.01 -19.41
C LEU A 317 -5.79 4.07 -18.49
N MET A 318 -5.61 4.68 -17.33
CA MET A 318 -6.67 5.01 -16.39
C MET A 318 -6.77 6.51 -16.20
N GLU A 319 -7.96 6.96 -15.78
CA GLU A 319 -8.22 8.36 -15.43
C GLU A 319 -8.44 8.51 -13.92
N GLN A 320 -7.86 9.55 -13.33
CA GLN A 320 -8.09 9.92 -11.93
C GLN A 320 -8.20 11.45 -11.81
N THR A 321 -8.99 11.92 -10.83
CA THR A 321 -9.19 13.34 -10.57
C THR A 321 -8.65 13.71 -9.19
N PHE A 322 -7.74 14.67 -9.12
CA PHE A 322 -7.14 15.17 -7.88
C PHE A 322 -7.26 16.70 -7.77
N ARG A 323 -7.04 17.23 -6.57
CA ARG A 323 -7.00 18.68 -6.32
C ARG A 323 -5.55 19.16 -6.24
N PHE A 324 -5.21 20.16 -7.04
CA PHE A 324 -3.86 20.74 -7.10
C PHE A 324 -3.86 22.20 -6.63
N ASP A 325 -2.89 22.58 -5.80
CA ASP A 325 -2.74 23.93 -5.26
C ASP A 325 -1.97 24.82 -6.24
N VAL A 326 -2.63 25.86 -6.77
CA VAL A 326 -2.06 26.81 -7.73
C VAL A 326 -1.78 28.19 -7.12
N THR A 327 -1.86 28.34 -5.80
CA THR A 327 -1.69 29.63 -5.10
C THR A 327 -0.36 30.32 -5.44
N ASP A 328 0.69 29.53 -5.69
CA ASP A 328 2.02 30.02 -6.06
C ASP A 328 2.16 30.40 -7.54
N ILE A 329 1.31 29.86 -8.42
CA ILE A 329 1.33 30.07 -9.87
C ILE A 329 0.45 31.27 -10.25
N LEU A 330 -0.60 31.55 -9.47
CA LEU A 330 -1.52 32.65 -9.75
C LEU A 330 -0.78 34.02 -9.73
N PRO A 331 -1.03 34.90 -10.72
CA PRO A 331 -0.49 36.26 -10.70
C PRO A 331 -1.02 37.01 -9.48
N LYS A 332 -0.23 37.95 -8.93
CA LYS A 332 -0.52 38.65 -7.65
C LYS A 332 -1.98 39.14 -7.54
N ASN A 333 -2.53 39.69 -8.62
CA ASN A 333 -3.89 40.26 -8.68
C ASN A 333 -5.02 39.21 -8.61
N LYS A 334 -4.72 37.92 -8.81
CA LYS A 334 -5.66 36.78 -8.70
C LYS A 334 -5.35 35.87 -7.51
N LYS A 335 -4.34 36.18 -6.68
CA LYS A 335 -4.10 35.42 -5.45
C LYS A 335 -5.25 35.69 -4.46
N PRO A 336 -5.70 34.67 -3.71
CA PRO A 336 -6.72 34.85 -2.68
C PRO A 336 -6.25 35.88 -1.63
N LYS A 337 -7.15 36.79 -1.23
CA LYS A 337 -6.87 37.83 -0.23
C LYS A 337 -6.76 37.31 1.21
N SER A 338 -6.92 36.01 1.41
CA SER A 338 -6.85 35.31 2.70
C SER A 338 -5.90 34.12 2.58
N ASN A 339 -5.56 33.48 3.71
CA ASN A 339 -4.74 32.27 3.78
C ASN A 339 -5.39 31.02 3.13
N GLN A 340 -6.45 31.16 2.34
CA GLN A 340 -7.07 30.07 1.59
C GLN A 340 -6.19 29.66 0.39
N LYS A 341 -6.10 28.36 0.15
CA LYS A 341 -5.41 27.79 -1.01
C LYS A 341 -6.32 27.81 -2.23
N ALA A 342 -5.80 28.29 -3.36
CA ALA A 342 -6.48 28.21 -4.65
C ALA A 342 -6.31 26.80 -5.22
N MET A 343 -7.35 25.98 -5.14
CA MET A 343 -7.33 24.58 -5.61
C MET A 343 -7.97 24.46 -7.00
N LEU A 344 -7.24 23.87 -7.97
CA LEU A 344 -7.82 23.38 -9.24
C LEU A 344 -8.17 21.90 -9.13
N SER A 345 -9.19 21.48 -9.88
CA SER A 345 -9.52 20.06 -10.09
C SER A 345 -8.88 19.61 -11.39
N ILE A 346 -7.88 18.73 -11.30
CA ILE A 346 -7.12 18.20 -12.44
C ILE A 346 -7.54 16.76 -12.66
N LYS A 347 -7.86 16.39 -13.90
CA LYS A 347 -8.15 15.02 -14.32
C LYS A 347 -6.99 14.52 -15.18
N ARG A 348 -6.25 13.55 -14.65
CA ARG A 348 -5.08 12.93 -15.27
C ARG A 348 -5.44 11.61 -15.92
N ARG A 349 -5.01 11.41 -17.17
CA ARG A 349 -5.04 10.13 -17.89
C ARG A 349 -3.61 9.63 -18.08
N ALA A 350 -3.28 8.47 -17.51
CA ALA A 350 -1.94 7.88 -17.57
C ALA A 350 -1.98 6.35 -17.38
N LEU A 351 -0.86 5.68 -17.67
CA LEU A 351 -0.69 4.27 -17.32
C LEU A 351 -0.61 4.08 -15.79
N PRO A 352 -1.35 3.13 -15.19
CA PRO A 352 -1.34 2.86 -13.75
C PRO A 352 -0.12 2.02 -13.33
N LEU A 353 1.08 2.44 -13.74
CA LEU A 353 2.34 1.71 -13.57
C LEU A 353 3.40 2.65 -13.03
N VAL A 354 4.23 2.19 -12.10
CA VAL A 354 5.46 2.89 -11.67
C VAL A 354 6.65 1.94 -11.74
N PRO A 355 7.87 2.42 -12.02
CA PRO A 355 9.06 1.59 -11.92
C PRO A 355 9.27 1.12 -10.47
N ALA A 356 9.86 -0.07 -10.33
CA ALA A 356 9.98 -0.81 -9.08
C ALA A 356 11.42 -1.27 -8.75
N TYR A 357 12.44 -0.59 -9.26
CA TYR A 357 13.82 -0.75 -8.78
C TYR A 357 13.96 -0.31 -7.31
N CYS A 358 13.17 0.69 -6.91
CA CYS A 358 13.06 1.17 -5.54
C CYS A 358 11.60 1.17 -5.11
N ILE A 359 11.28 0.44 -4.04
CA ILE A 359 9.95 0.39 -3.43
C ILE A 359 9.97 1.04 -2.05
N THR A 360 8.82 1.47 -1.56
CA THR A 360 8.73 1.94 -0.16
C THR A 360 8.82 0.74 0.79
N THR A 361 9.34 1.00 1.98
CA THR A 361 9.33 0.06 3.11
C THR A 361 7.93 -0.53 3.38
N HIS A 362 6.90 0.31 3.37
CA HIS A 362 5.49 -0.13 3.48
C HIS A 362 5.07 -1.09 2.36
N LYS A 363 5.57 -0.89 1.13
CA LYS A 363 5.25 -1.75 -0.02
C LYS A 363 6.06 -3.05 -0.03
N SER A 364 7.18 -3.12 0.71
CA SER A 364 7.96 -4.35 0.86
C SER A 364 7.44 -5.30 1.95
N GLN A 365 6.49 -4.85 2.80
CA GLN A 365 5.82 -5.71 3.78
C GLN A 365 5.19 -6.95 3.11
N GLY A 366 5.12 -8.08 3.83
CA GLY A 366 4.84 -9.42 3.28
C GLY A 366 6.01 -10.03 2.48
N GLN A 367 6.65 -9.26 1.61
CA GLN A 367 7.63 -9.77 0.63
C GLN A 367 8.91 -10.35 1.27
N THR A 368 9.58 -11.23 0.53
CA THR A 368 10.94 -11.73 0.81
C THR A 368 11.84 -11.31 -0.36
N LEU A 369 12.99 -10.70 -0.06
CA LEU A 369 13.94 -10.17 -1.03
C LEU A 369 15.26 -10.94 -0.96
N SER A 370 15.88 -11.22 -2.11
CA SER A 370 17.18 -11.89 -2.18
C SER A 370 18.33 -10.96 -1.79
N LYS A 371 18.34 -9.72 -2.30
CA LYS A 371 19.30 -8.65 -1.98
C LYS A 371 18.60 -7.30 -1.99
N ALA A 372 19.04 -6.35 -1.16
CA ALA A 372 18.44 -5.02 -1.12
C ALA A 372 19.45 -3.93 -0.71
N VAL A 373 19.30 -2.76 -1.32
CA VAL A 373 19.92 -1.52 -0.86
C VAL A 373 18.88 -0.73 -0.05
N ILE A 374 19.16 -0.47 1.22
CA ILE A 374 18.21 0.14 2.18
C ILE A 374 18.69 1.55 2.54
N ASP A 375 17.77 2.52 2.49
CA ASP A 375 18.00 3.87 2.98
C ASP A 375 17.43 4.03 4.40
N LEU A 376 18.31 3.98 5.40
CA LEU A 376 17.95 4.18 6.82
C LEU A 376 18.03 5.66 7.27
N LYS A 377 18.24 6.61 6.35
CA LYS A 377 18.23 8.04 6.69
C LYS A 377 16.80 8.56 6.83
N LEU A 378 16.22 8.32 8.00
CA LEU A 378 14.90 8.80 8.38
C LEU A 378 14.84 10.33 8.56
N PRO A 379 13.66 10.95 8.45
CA PRO A 379 13.43 12.31 8.93
C PRO A 379 13.73 12.44 10.43
N ASN A 380 14.13 13.64 10.86
CA ASN A 380 14.08 14.03 12.27
C ASN A 380 12.63 13.83 12.78
N GLU A 381 12.47 13.48 14.07
CA GLU A 381 11.17 13.22 14.73
C GLU A 381 10.44 11.92 14.30
N THR A 382 11.13 10.96 13.67
CA THR A 382 10.50 9.66 13.36
C THR A 382 10.54 8.72 14.59
N GLU A 383 9.39 8.32 15.12
CA GLU A 383 9.25 7.67 16.45
C GLU A 383 8.70 6.23 16.50
N ASP A 384 8.10 5.70 15.44
CA ASP A 384 7.25 4.49 15.50
C ASP A 384 8.07 3.17 15.29
N ILE A 385 7.48 2.01 14.95
CA ILE A 385 8.00 0.65 14.62
C ILE A 385 8.81 0.32 13.33
N ALA A 386 8.22 0.50 12.15
CA ALA A 386 8.42 -0.45 11.05
C ALA A 386 9.44 -0.06 9.95
N ALA A 387 10.14 1.08 10.00
CA ALA A 387 11.11 1.53 8.99
C ALA A 387 12.37 0.73 8.96
N VAL A 388 12.85 0.39 10.14
CA VAL A 388 14.12 -0.27 10.32
C VAL A 388 13.79 -1.75 10.26
N TYR A 389 12.79 -2.17 11.04
CA TYR A 389 12.35 -3.54 11.13
C TYR A 389 11.81 -4.12 9.81
N VAL A 390 10.86 -3.48 9.10
CA VAL A 390 10.26 -4.09 7.90
C VAL A 390 11.26 -4.29 6.77
N PRO A 391 12.02 -3.28 6.25
CA PRO A 391 12.93 -3.53 5.13
C PRO A 391 14.09 -4.47 5.49
N LEU A 392 14.60 -4.46 6.73
CA LEU A 392 15.63 -5.42 7.13
C LEU A 392 15.07 -6.84 7.24
N SER A 393 13.89 -7.03 7.84
CA SER A 393 13.22 -8.35 7.92
C SER A 393 12.74 -8.94 6.58
N ARG A 394 13.00 -8.29 5.44
CA ARG A 394 12.73 -8.85 4.10
C ARG A 394 13.85 -9.76 3.60
N LEU A 395 15.07 -9.63 4.14
CA LEU A 395 16.25 -10.34 3.66
C LEU A 395 16.55 -11.59 4.49
N LYS A 396 17.31 -12.51 3.89
CA LYS A 396 17.74 -13.75 4.55
C LYS A 396 18.98 -13.60 5.43
N CYS A 397 19.97 -12.83 4.96
CA CYS A 397 21.31 -12.78 5.54
C CYS A 397 21.83 -11.33 5.56
N LEU A 398 22.73 -11.00 6.50
CA LEU A 398 23.27 -9.65 6.62
C LEU A 398 24.11 -9.24 5.39
N ILE A 399 24.80 -10.20 4.76
CA ILE A 399 25.64 -9.99 3.56
C ILE A 399 24.84 -9.53 2.33
N ASP A 400 23.53 -9.74 2.32
CA ASP A 400 22.63 -9.32 1.24
C ASP A 400 22.08 -7.89 1.43
N VAL A 401 22.41 -7.26 2.56
CA VAL A 401 22.03 -5.89 2.92
C VAL A 401 23.16 -4.92 2.53
N ALA A 402 22.83 -3.92 1.71
CA ALA A 402 23.66 -2.73 1.54
C ALA A 402 22.94 -1.50 2.10
N ILE A 403 23.66 -0.59 2.76
CA ILE A 403 23.10 0.69 3.22
C ILE A 403 23.40 1.78 2.18
N LEU A 404 22.38 2.50 1.73
CA LEU A 404 22.48 3.48 0.64
C LEU A 404 23.40 4.67 0.97
N ARG A 405 23.40 5.12 2.23
CA ARG A 405 24.11 6.31 2.69
C ARG A 405 24.23 6.36 4.22
N PRO A 406 25.16 7.15 4.78
CA PRO A 406 25.24 7.37 6.23
C PRO A 406 23.93 7.88 6.84
N PHE A 407 23.61 7.37 8.03
CA PHE A 407 22.42 7.67 8.82
C PHE A 407 22.78 7.78 10.31
N ASP A 408 21.89 8.33 11.14
CA ASP A 408 22.10 8.40 12.59
C ASP A 408 21.80 7.05 13.25
N TYR A 409 22.74 6.50 14.02
CA TYR A 409 22.56 5.27 14.80
C TYR A 409 21.41 5.33 15.81
N ASN A 410 20.95 6.52 16.22
CA ASN A 410 19.74 6.66 17.04
C ASN A 410 18.48 6.11 16.35
N VAL A 411 18.47 6.02 15.02
CA VAL A 411 17.40 5.34 14.25
C VAL A 411 17.23 3.87 14.69
N LEU A 412 18.32 3.19 15.09
CA LEU A 412 18.28 1.80 15.58
C LEU A 412 17.87 1.70 17.08
N ARG A 413 17.47 2.82 17.70
CA ARG A 413 17.11 2.93 19.13
C ARG A 413 15.69 3.48 19.36
N ILE A 414 14.98 3.84 18.29
CA ILE A 414 13.58 4.26 18.32
C ILE A 414 12.76 3.13 18.97
N LYS A 415 11.76 3.41 19.81
CA LYS A 415 11.05 2.40 20.62
C LYS A 415 9.60 2.17 20.20
N PRO A 416 9.00 0.98 20.42
CA PRO A 416 7.57 0.78 20.21
C PRO A 416 6.76 1.71 21.11
N SER A 417 5.60 2.13 20.63
CA SER A 417 4.70 2.98 21.43
C SER A 417 4.18 2.24 22.67
N LYS A 418 3.92 2.96 23.77
CA LYS A 418 3.47 2.33 25.04
C LYS A 418 2.25 1.42 24.88
N SER A 419 1.31 1.81 24.03
CA SER A 419 0.09 1.03 23.75
C SER A 419 0.35 -0.24 22.92
N GLN A 420 1.38 -0.21 22.07
CA GLN A 420 1.85 -1.37 21.29
C GLN A 420 2.57 -2.38 22.19
N VAL A 421 3.42 -1.90 23.10
CA VAL A 421 4.05 -2.75 24.13
C VAL A 421 2.99 -3.44 24.97
N ALA A 422 2.01 -2.69 25.50
CA ALA A 422 0.94 -3.25 26.32
C ALA A 422 0.07 -4.31 25.58
N GLU A 423 -0.13 -4.16 24.27
CA GLU A 423 -0.84 -5.19 23.49
C GLU A 423 0.02 -6.43 23.26
N ILE A 424 1.33 -6.29 23.03
CA ILE A 424 2.24 -7.42 22.91
C ILE A 424 2.31 -8.19 24.23
N GLU A 425 2.43 -7.50 25.38
CA GLU A 425 2.39 -8.11 26.71
C GLU A 425 1.06 -8.86 26.97
N ARG A 426 -0.07 -8.32 26.51
CA ARG A 426 -1.38 -8.99 26.58
C ARG A 426 -1.42 -10.26 25.73
N LEU A 427 -0.89 -10.22 24.51
CA LEU A 427 -0.84 -11.37 23.60
C LEU A 427 0.13 -12.44 24.10
N ASP A 428 1.25 -12.05 24.70
CA ASP A 428 2.22 -12.97 25.32
C ASP A 428 1.62 -13.71 26.52
N LYS A 429 0.81 -13.02 27.33
CA LYS A 429 0.05 -13.67 28.40
C LYS A 429 -0.98 -14.67 27.86
N LEU A 430 -1.76 -14.28 26.85
CA LEU A 430 -2.71 -15.17 26.18
C LEU A 430 -2.02 -16.36 25.49
N TYR A 431 -0.79 -16.20 25.00
CA TYR A 431 0.00 -17.28 24.44
C TYR A 431 0.35 -18.33 25.51
N ILE A 432 0.79 -17.90 26.70
CA ILE A 432 1.05 -18.80 27.84
C ILE A 432 -0.24 -19.52 28.25
N ASP A 433 -1.36 -18.81 28.36
CA ASP A 433 -2.68 -19.40 28.67
C ASP A 433 -3.10 -20.43 27.59
N THR A 434 -2.78 -20.15 26.31
CA THR A 434 -3.03 -21.06 25.18
C THR A 434 -2.17 -22.31 25.27
N GLN A 435 -0.86 -22.18 25.56
CA GLN A 435 0.04 -23.32 25.77
C GLN A 435 -0.43 -24.22 26.92
N PHE A 436 -0.89 -23.63 28.02
CA PHE A 436 -1.42 -24.40 29.14
C PHE A 436 -2.71 -25.16 28.76
N ARG A 437 -3.64 -24.48 28.09
CA ARG A 437 -4.94 -25.06 27.68
C ARG A 437 -4.83 -26.17 26.63
N PHE A 438 -3.83 -26.09 25.76
CA PHE A 438 -3.64 -26.99 24.62
C PHE A 438 -2.31 -27.75 24.68
N SER A 439 -1.81 -28.03 25.89
CA SER A 439 -0.48 -28.58 26.16
C SER A 439 -0.17 -29.89 25.42
N GLU A 440 -1.18 -30.69 25.10
CA GLU A 440 -1.08 -31.91 24.28
C GLU A 440 -0.64 -31.66 22.82
N TYR A 441 -0.76 -30.43 22.30
CA TYR A 441 -0.33 -30.04 20.95
C TYR A 441 0.96 -29.21 20.90
N PHE A 442 1.60 -28.97 22.05
CA PHE A 442 2.85 -28.20 22.17
C PHE A 442 4.07 -29.08 22.55
N GLN A 443 3.90 -30.40 22.56
CA GLN A 443 4.98 -31.40 22.67
C GLN A 443 5.55 -31.73 21.28
#